data_AF-A0A1I3SVC3-F1
#
_entry.id   AF-A0A1I3SVC3-F1
#
_cell.length_a   1.000
_cell.length_b   1.000
_cell.length_c   1.000
_cell.angle_alpha   90.00
_cell.angle_beta   90.00
_cell.angle_gamma   90.00
#
_symmetry.space_group_name_H-M   'P 1'
#
loop_
_entity.id
_entity.type
_entity.pdbx_description
1 polymer ?
#
loop_
_entity_poly.entity_id
_entity_poly.type
_entity_poly.pdbx_seq_one_letter_code
_entity_poly.pdbx_strand_id
1 'polypeptide(L)'
;MKLKTILAGAAILTAAAPCAANASVIVLGKCSSVASSSGCLFAGNINGNDNVLNPNSYKQAQLVYNVYNNFVPSAQPNITLNYLFDTSSTSGLITGANTGSGTWSTPGYVIDYMAVKAGNYFTLYKIADLSSGSWSTMDIPHGKNLKDLSHIVFFGSEAVAGVPEPATWGMMIAGVGMAGGALRRRRARQQLRFAAA
;
A
#
# COMPACT_ATOMS: atom_id res chain seq x y z
N MET A 1 6.65 82.71 -15.24
CA MET A 1 6.19 81.53 -14.47
C MET A 1 6.42 80.28 -15.33
N LYS A 2 7.52 79.55 -15.11
CA LYS A 2 7.87 78.34 -15.89
C LYS A 2 8.09 77.19 -14.91
N LEU A 3 7.13 76.28 -14.84
CA LEU A 3 7.13 75.08 -14.02
C LEU A 3 8.08 74.05 -14.66
N LYS A 4 9.12 73.61 -13.95
CA LYS A 4 9.95 72.45 -14.35
C LYS A 4 9.57 71.27 -13.46
N THR A 5 8.84 70.34 -14.04
CA THR A 5 8.51 69.04 -13.46
C THR A 5 9.70 68.11 -13.62
N ILE A 6 10.26 67.60 -12.51
CA ILE A 6 11.26 66.52 -12.53
C ILE A 6 10.55 65.28 -12.01
N LEU A 7 10.36 64.29 -12.89
CA LEU A 7 9.83 62.96 -12.54
C LEU A 7 10.87 62.18 -11.73
N ALA A 8 10.46 61.69 -10.56
CA ALA A 8 11.16 60.65 -9.83
C ALA A 8 10.81 59.28 -10.44
N GLY A 9 11.81 58.56 -10.97
CA GLY A 9 11.65 57.17 -11.40
C GLY A 9 11.79 56.22 -10.21
N ALA A 10 10.70 55.56 -9.82
CA ALA A 10 10.73 54.46 -8.87
C ALA A 10 11.09 53.16 -9.61
N ALA A 11 12.28 52.62 -9.34
CA ALA A 11 12.68 51.30 -9.84
C ALA A 11 11.94 50.22 -9.04
N ILE A 12 11.01 49.53 -9.68
CA ILE A 12 10.35 48.34 -9.12
C ILE A 12 11.32 47.16 -9.29
N LEU A 13 12.02 46.79 -8.22
CA LEU A 13 12.76 45.54 -8.14
C LEU A 13 11.77 44.39 -7.99
N THR A 14 11.37 43.77 -9.11
CA THR A 14 10.69 42.48 -9.08
C THR A 14 11.68 41.41 -8.65
N ALA A 15 11.61 40.99 -7.38
CA ALA A 15 12.33 39.82 -6.91
C ALA A 15 11.77 38.58 -7.63
N ALA A 16 12.53 38.03 -8.58
CA ALA A 16 12.26 36.72 -9.12
C ALA A 16 12.54 35.69 -8.02
N ALA A 17 11.49 35.20 -7.35
CA ALA A 17 11.62 34.05 -6.48
C ALA A 17 12.04 32.85 -7.35
N PRO A 18 13.14 32.13 -7.03
CA PRO A 18 13.47 30.92 -7.74
C PRO A 18 12.35 29.91 -7.51
N CYS A 19 11.64 29.54 -8.58
CA CYS A 19 10.74 28.40 -8.57
C CYS A 19 11.59 27.14 -8.32
N ALA A 20 11.58 26.64 -7.08
CA ALA A 20 12.12 25.32 -6.79
C ALA A 20 11.34 24.31 -7.64
N ALA A 21 12.03 23.68 -8.59
CA ALA A 21 11.49 22.60 -9.41
C ALA A 21 11.28 21.37 -8.53
N ASN A 22 10.15 21.34 -7.82
CA ASN A 22 9.69 20.15 -7.13
C ASN A 22 9.38 19.10 -8.19
N ALA A 23 10.13 17.99 -8.20
CA ALA A 23 9.86 16.87 -9.11
C ALA A 23 8.46 16.30 -8.80
N SER A 24 7.48 16.64 -9.64
CA SER A 24 6.09 16.20 -9.49
C SER A 24 5.91 14.77 -10.02
N VAL A 25 5.05 13.99 -9.36
CA VAL A 25 4.62 12.70 -9.86
C VAL A 25 3.72 12.88 -11.08
N ILE A 26 3.99 12.16 -12.18
CA ILE A 26 3.23 12.25 -13.43
C ILE A 26 3.04 10.85 -14.01
N VAL A 27 1.83 10.49 -14.44
CA VAL A 27 1.58 9.25 -15.21
C VAL A 27 2.19 9.39 -16.60
N LEU A 28 3.07 8.47 -16.98
CA LEU A 28 3.74 8.46 -18.28
C LEU A 28 3.07 7.49 -19.26
N GLY A 29 3.01 7.90 -20.53
CA GLY A 29 2.53 7.05 -21.62
C GLY A 29 1.04 6.72 -21.56
N LYS A 30 0.64 5.65 -22.28
CA LYS A 30 -0.73 5.11 -22.23
C LYS A 30 -0.84 4.10 -21.09
N CYS A 31 -1.14 4.57 -19.88
CA CYS A 31 -1.52 3.73 -18.75
C CYS A 31 -2.91 3.15 -19.03
N SER A 32 -2.99 1.83 -19.29
CA SER A 32 -4.28 1.18 -19.53
C SER A 32 -5.08 1.02 -18.25
N SER A 33 -4.45 0.63 -17.13
CA SER A 33 -4.99 0.58 -15.76
C SER A 33 -3.89 0.07 -14.82
N VAL A 34 -3.90 0.47 -13.54
CA VAL A 34 -3.02 -0.16 -12.53
C VAL A 34 -3.34 -1.65 -12.32
N ALA A 35 -4.53 -2.10 -12.70
CA ALA A 35 -4.92 -3.51 -12.66
C ALA A 35 -4.42 -4.33 -13.87
N SER A 36 -3.81 -3.68 -14.85
CA SER A 36 -3.14 -4.41 -15.94
C SER A 36 -1.84 -5.05 -15.44
N SER A 37 -1.39 -6.12 -16.10
CA SER A 37 -0.13 -6.79 -15.76
C SER A 37 1.09 -5.87 -15.84
N SER A 38 1.03 -4.82 -16.67
CA SER A 38 2.09 -3.81 -16.81
C SER A 38 1.97 -2.65 -15.83
N GLY A 39 0.89 -2.59 -15.04
CA GLY A 39 0.60 -1.49 -14.12
C GLY A 39 0.54 -0.14 -14.84
N CYS A 40 0.80 0.94 -14.10
CA CYS A 40 0.96 2.28 -14.66
C CYS A 40 2.29 2.89 -14.26
N LEU A 41 3.02 3.38 -15.26
CA LEU A 41 4.33 4.00 -15.09
C LEU A 41 4.18 5.46 -14.69
N PHE A 42 4.96 5.88 -13.71
CA PHE A 42 5.02 7.25 -13.23
C PHE A 42 6.45 7.78 -13.32
N ALA A 43 6.60 9.04 -13.70
CA ALA A 43 7.80 9.84 -13.41
C ALA A 43 7.74 10.30 -11.95
N GLY A 44 8.88 10.25 -11.26
CA GLY A 44 9.05 10.83 -9.93
C GLY A 44 9.39 9.80 -8.84
N ASN A 45 9.04 10.16 -7.61
CA ASN A 45 9.25 9.34 -6.43
C ASN A 45 7.92 9.10 -5.71
N ILE A 46 7.87 8.04 -4.91
CA ILE A 46 6.74 7.69 -4.07
C ILE A 46 7.26 7.23 -2.71
N ASN A 47 6.65 7.68 -1.62
CA ASN A 47 7.02 7.28 -0.27
C ASN A 47 5.79 7.23 0.65
N GLY A 48 5.99 6.81 1.90
CA GLY A 48 4.93 6.72 2.91
C GLY A 48 4.41 8.04 3.48
N ASN A 49 4.79 9.19 2.92
CA ASN A 49 4.29 10.48 3.38
C ASN A 49 2.82 10.66 2.96
N ASP A 50 1.95 11.08 3.88
CA ASP A 50 0.51 11.27 3.69
C ASP A 50 0.13 12.72 3.32
N ASN A 51 1.07 13.66 3.40
CA ASN A 51 0.85 15.06 3.05
C ASN A 51 0.66 15.20 1.55
N VAL A 52 -0.55 15.53 1.14
CA VAL A 52 -0.91 15.80 -0.26
C VAL A 52 -0.08 16.92 -0.89
N LEU A 53 0.57 17.81 -0.15
CA LEU A 53 1.43 18.85 -0.74
C LEU A 53 2.86 18.35 -1.00
N ASN A 54 3.23 17.19 -0.44
CA ASN A 54 4.52 16.58 -0.75
C ASN A 54 4.44 15.92 -2.12
N PRO A 55 5.23 16.35 -3.12
CA PRO A 55 5.17 15.83 -4.47
C PRO A 55 5.53 14.33 -4.54
N ASN A 56 6.24 13.80 -3.56
CA ASN A 56 6.64 12.40 -3.47
C ASN A 56 5.68 11.55 -2.60
N SER A 57 4.62 12.13 -2.05
CA SER A 57 3.65 11.39 -1.23
C SER A 57 2.90 10.35 -2.05
N TYR A 58 2.56 9.22 -1.43
CA TYR A 58 1.65 8.27 -2.04
C TYR A 58 0.27 8.87 -2.31
N LYS A 59 -0.16 9.85 -1.50
CA LYS A 59 -1.41 10.60 -1.76
C LYS A 59 -1.33 11.43 -3.03
N GLN A 60 -0.19 12.02 -3.37
CA GLN A 60 0.01 12.67 -4.67
C GLN A 60 -0.09 11.67 -5.82
N ALA A 61 0.58 10.51 -5.71
CA ALA A 61 0.47 9.47 -6.74
C ALA A 61 -0.98 9.00 -6.95
N GLN A 62 -1.74 8.80 -5.86
CA GLN A 62 -3.17 8.49 -5.91
C GLN A 62 -3.97 9.59 -6.63
N LEU A 63 -3.75 10.86 -6.26
CA LEU A 63 -4.45 11.99 -6.88
C LEU A 63 -4.16 12.07 -8.38
N VAL A 64 -2.89 11.97 -8.77
CA VAL A 64 -2.47 12.03 -10.18
C VAL A 64 -3.10 10.89 -10.97
N TYR A 65 -3.14 9.66 -10.43
CA TYR A 65 -3.81 8.54 -11.08
C TYR A 65 -5.32 8.75 -11.22
N ASN A 66 -5.99 9.21 -10.17
CA ASN A 66 -7.45 9.42 -10.20
C ASN A 66 -7.83 10.55 -11.15
N VAL A 67 -7.02 11.62 -11.22
CA VAL A 67 -7.17 12.67 -12.23
C VAL A 67 -6.96 12.09 -13.62
N TYR A 68 -5.91 11.30 -13.85
CA TYR A 68 -5.68 10.62 -15.13
C TYR A 68 -6.88 9.75 -15.54
N ASN A 69 -7.40 8.94 -14.62
CA ASN A 69 -8.56 8.07 -14.86
C ASN A 69 -9.84 8.86 -15.19
N ASN A 70 -10.01 10.07 -14.66
CA ASN A 70 -11.13 10.95 -15.05
C ASN A 70 -11.03 11.40 -16.52
N PHE A 71 -9.82 11.54 -17.06
CA PHE A 71 -9.58 11.86 -18.48
C PHE A 71 -9.49 10.62 -19.38
N VAL A 72 -9.16 9.47 -18.81
CA VAL A 72 -9.03 8.17 -19.50
C VAL A 72 -9.86 7.13 -18.74
N PRO A 73 -11.21 7.14 -18.86
CA PRO A 73 -12.08 6.26 -18.07
C PRO A 73 -11.96 4.78 -18.41
N SER A 74 -11.13 4.38 -19.37
CA SER A 74 -10.80 2.97 -19.56
C SER A 74 -9.86 2.44 -18.46
N ALA A 75 -9.22 3.32 -17.67
CA ALA A 75 -8.28 2.95 -16.62
C ALA A 75 -8.93 2.52 -15.29
N GLN A 76 -10.25 2.63 -15.18
CA GLN A 76 -11.06 2.43 -13.97
C GLN A 76 -10.66 1.19 -13.15
N PRO A 77 -10.90 1.21 -11.83
CA PRO A 77 -11.52 2.30 -11.05
C PRO A 77 -10.52 3.35 -10.54
N ASN A 78 -11.04 4.46 -10.01
CA ASN A 78 -10.26 5.30 -9.11
C ASN A 78 -9.75 4.47 -7.93
N ILE A 79 -8.56 4.80 -7.44
CA ILE A 79 -7.89 4.05 -6.38
C ILE A 79 -7.85 4.85 -5.09
N THR A 80 -7.76 4.10 -3.99
CA THR A 80 -7.40 4.60 -2.67
C THR A 80 -6.21 3.80 -2.19
N LEU A 81 -5.12 4.50 -1.88
CA LEU A 81 -3.91 3.91 -1.35
C LEU A 81 -3.91 4.05 0.17
N ASN A 82 -3.84 2.91 0.85
CA ASN A 82 -3.71 2.77 2.29
C ASN A 82 -2.28 2.32 2.59
N TYR A 83 -1.41 3.26 2.95
CA TYR A 83 0.01 2.97 3.18
C TYR A 83 0.20 1.98 4.34
N LEU A 84 1.04 0.97 4.13
CA LEU A 84 1.48 0.04 5.17
C LEU A 84 2.93 0.34 5.54
N PHE A 85 3.86 0.02 4.64
CA PHE A 85 5.30 0.17 4.84
C PHE A 85 6.03 0.22 3.50
N ASP A 86 7.30 0.60 3.54
CA ASP A 86 8.19 0.55 2.40
C ASP A 86 9.52 -0.15 2.73
N THR A 87 10.23 -0.58 1.69
CA THR A 87 11.49 -1.32 1.86
C THR A 87 12.67 -0.44 2.26
N SER A 88 12.52 0.89 2.27
CA SER A 88 13.55 1.82 2.75
C SER A 88 13.49 2.01 4.27
N SER A 89 12.29 1.89 4.86
CA SER A 89 12.08 1.91 6.31
C SER A 89 12.03 0.53 6.95
N THR A 90 11.64 -0.50 6.18
CA THR A 90 11.36 -1.85 6.69
C THR A 90 12.14 -2.89 5.89
N SER A 91 13.16 -3.48 6.51
CA SER A 91 14.00 -4.50 5.89
C SER A 91 13.37 -5.90 5.95
N GLY A 92 13.86 -6.82 5.12
CA GLY A 92 13.46 -8.24 5.14
C GLY A 92 12.15 -8.56 4.42
N LEU A 93 11.48 -7.58 3.83
CA LEU A 93 10.23 -7.77 3.08
C LEU A 93 10.43 -8.36 1.68
N ILE A 94 11.64 -8.28 1.13
CA ILE A 94 11.94 -8.64 -0.26
C ILE A 94 13.20 -9.49 -0.38
N THR A 95 13.26 -10.27 -1.45
CA THR A 95 14.49 -10.85 -2.00
C THR A 95 14.93 -10.05 -3.22
N GLY A 96 16.20 -10.15 -3.62
CA GLY A 96 16.71 -9.45 -4.81
C GLY A 96 16.91 -7.94 -4.61
N ALA A 97 17.20 -7.48 -3.39
CA ALA A 97 17.56 -6.08 -3.19
C ALA A 97 18.77 -5.71 -4.07
N ASN A 98 18.73 -4.52 -4.69
CA ASN A 98 19.73 -4.06 -5.67
C ASN A 98 19.84 -4.92 -6.94
N THR A 99 18.80 -5.68 -7.29
CA THR A 99 18.67 -6.34 -8.59
C THR A 99 17.44 -5.81 -9.33
N GLY A 100 17.19 -6.32 -10.54
CA GLY A 100 16.01 -5.98 -11.33
C GLY A 100 14.77 -6.84 -11.09
N SER A 101 14.84 -7.84 -10.20
CA SER A 101 13.70 -8.70 -9.88
C SER A 101 13.89 -9.51 -8.60
N GLY A 102 12.78 -9.89 -8.00
CA GLY A 102 12.77 -10.72 -6.79
C GLY A 102 11.36 -11.07 -6.35
N THR A 103 11.26 -11.48 -5.10
CA THR A 103 9.99 -11.78 -4.42
C THR A 103 9.77 -10.83 -3.25
N TRP A 104 8.53 -10.76 -2.78
CA TRP A 104 8.14 -10.04 -1.58
C TRP A 104 7.26 -10.92 -0.70
N SER A 105 7.29 -10.68 0.61
CA SER A 105 6.48 -11.36 1.61
C SER A 105 6.15 -10.39 2.75
N THR A 106 4.87 -10.31 3.10
CA THR A 106 4.33 -9.39 4.11
C THR A 106 3.49 -10.15 5.14
N PRO A 107 4.12 -10.90 6.07
CA PRO A 107 3.39 -11.64 7.08
C PRO A 107 2.48 -10.72 7.91
N GLY A 108 1.22 -11.11 8.08
CA GLY A 108 0.23 -10.33 8.83
C GLY A 108 -0.43 -9.19 8.04
N TYR A 109 -0.13 -9.04 6.75
CA TYR A 109 -0.74 -8.01 5.88
C TYR A 109 -1.14 -8.59 4.54
N VAL A 110 -2.19 -8.04 3.96
CA VAL A 110 -2.61 -8.28 2.58
C VAL A 110 -2.38 -7.03 1.75
N ILE A 111 -1.87 -7.22 0.54
CA ILE A 111 -1.45 -6.14 -0.36
C ILE A 111 -2.48 -5.96 -1.47
N ASP A 112 -3.08 -4.78 -1.48
CA ASP A 112 -3.99 -4.28 -2.53
C ASP A 112 -3.20 -3.70 -3.71
N TYR A 113 -2.21 -2.86 -3.39
CA TYR A 113 -1.38 -2.18 -4.37
C TYR A 113 0.09 -2.21 -3.96
N MET A 114 0.95 -2.20 -4.97
CA MET A 114 2.39 -2.16 -4.80
C MET A 114 3.00 -1.18 -5.78
N ALA A 115 3.87 -0.28 -5.30
CA ALA A 115 4.65 0.60 -6.15
C ALA A 115 6.11 0.15 -6.16
N VAL A 116 6.61 -0.24 -7.33
CA VAL A 116 8.01 -0.64 -7.53
C VAL A 116 8.77 0.54 -8.08
N LYS A 117 9.81 1.01 -7.40
CA LYS A 117 10.62 2.17 -7.83
C LYS A 117 12.00 1.74 -8.32
N ALA A 118 12.42 2.31 -9.44
CA ALA A 118 13.81 2.27 -9.90
C ALA A 118 14.22 3.58 -10.59
N GLY A 119 15.29 4.20 -10.09
CA GLY A 119 15.77 5.49 -10.58
C GLY A 119 14.69 6.59 -10.48
N ASN A 120 14.45 7.30 -11.58
CA ASN A 120 13.51 8.45 -11.61
C ASN A 120 12.05 8.05 -11.88
N TYR A 121 11.72 6.75 -11.83
CA TYR A 121 10.40 6.25 -12.19
C TYR A 121 9.93 5.22 -11.17
N PHE A 122 8.62 5.01 -11.12
CA PHE A 122 8.03 3.87 -10.43
C PHE A 122 6.81 3.37 -11.22
N THR A 123 6.51 2.09 -11.07
CA THR A 123 5.28 1.50 -11.61
C THR A 123 4.37 1.11 -10.47
N LEU A 124 3.11 1.52 -10.54
CA LEU A 124 2.07 1.15 -9.58
C LEU A 124 1.23 0.01 -10.15
N TYR A 125 1.09 -1.05 -9.37
CA TYR A 125 0.32 -2.24 -9.71
C TYR A 125 -0.79 -2.43 -8.68
N LYS A 126 -1.97 -2.84 -9.14
CA LYS A 126 -2.97 -3.51 -8.30
C LYS A 126 -2.62 -5.00 -8.26
N ILE A 127 -2.59 -5.56 -7.06
CA ILE A 127 -2.28 -6.96 -6.82
C ILE A 127 -3.60 -7.73 -6.72
N ALA A 128 -3.98 -8.25 -5.55
CA ALA A 128 -5.27 -8.93 -5.30
C ALA A 128 -5.30 -9.46 -3.85
N ASP A 129 -5.10 -8.59 -2.85
CA ASP A 129 -5.12 -8.98 -1.42
C ASP A 129 -4.16 -10.13 -1.09
N LEU A 130 -2.95 -10.12 -1.65
CA LEU A 130 -1.95 -11.17 -1.45
C LEU A 130 -0.94 -10.76 -0.38
N SER A 131 -0.41 -11.73 0.36
CA SER A 131 0.66 -11.52 1.36
C SER A 131 2.05 -11.90 0.86
N SER A 132 2.17 -12.41 -0.37
CA SER A 132 3.45 -12.61 -1.04
C SER A 132 3.31 -12.60 -2.56
N GLY A 133 4.42 -12.37 -3.26
CA GLY A 133 4.44 -12.34 -4.72
C GLY A 133 5.81 -12.04 -5.29
N SER A 134 5.83 -11.69 -6.58
CA SER A 134 7.05 -11.33 -7.31
C SER A 134 7.02 -9.85 -7.70
N TRP A 135 8.20 -9.29 -7.92
CA TRP A 135 8.38 -7.94 -8.44
C TRP A 135 9.50 -7.91 -9.49
N SER A 136 9.45 -6.93 -10.39
CA SER A 136 10.54 -6.65 -11.33
C SER A 136 10.53 -5.18 -11.75
N THR A 137 11.71 -4.66 -12.12
CA THR A 137 11.87 -3.32 -12.70
C THR A 137 11.84 -3.32 -14.24
N MET A 138 11.48 -4.44 -14.88
CA MET A 138 11.47 -4.55 -16.35
C MET A 138 10.58 -3.50 -17.02
N ASP A 139 9.54 -3.07 -16.30
CA ASP A 139 8.61 -2.03 -16.73
C ASP A 139 9.14 -0.59 -16.51
N ILE A 140 10.38 -0.41 -16.01
CA ILE A 140 10.87 0.87 -15.46
C ILE A 140 12.18 1.36 -16.12
N PRO A 141 12.13 2.32 -17.06
CA PRO A 141 11.04 2.58 -18.02
C PRO A 141 11.07 1.51 -19.11
N HIS A 142 9.88 1.03 -19.48
CA HIS A 142 9.61 -0.07 -20.40
C HIS A 142 10.71 -0.34 -21.44
N GLY A 143 11.35 -1.51 -21.34
CA GLY A 143 12.20 -2.07 -22.42
C GLY A 143 13.62 -1.49 -22.58
N LYS A 144 14.21 -0.82 -21.58
CA LYS A 144 15.56 -0.21 -21.68
C LYS A 144 16.61 -0.72 -20.68
N ASN A 145 16.58 -2.02 -20.37
CA ASN A 145 17.39 -2.74 -19.37
C ASN A 145 16.79 -2.69 -17.96
N LEU A 146 17.00 -3.79 -17.21
CA LEU A 146 16.70 -3.86 -15.79
C LEU A 146 17.48 -2.77 -15.05
N LYS A 147 16.83 -2.15 -14.07
CA LYS A 147 17.43 -1.15 -13.19
C LYS A 147 17.45 -1.69 -11.79
N ASP A 148 18.42 -1.26 -11.01
CA ASP A 148 18.46 -1.66 -9.61
C ASP A 148 17.26 -1.07 -8.87
N LEU A 149 16.59 -1.93 -8.12
CA LEU A 149 15.48 -1.53 -7.27
C LEU A 149 15.93 -0.44 -6.29
N SER A 150 15.20 0.68 -6.25
CA SER A 150 15.39 1.72 -5.23
C SER A 150 14.63 1.38 -3.96
N HIS A 151 13.33 1.16 -4.08
CA HIS A 151 12.48 0.65 -2.99
C HIS A 151 11.12 0.20 -3.53
N ILE A 152 10.37 -0.51 -2.69
CA ILE A 152 8.97 -0.86 -2.95
C ILE A 152 8.12 -0.26 -1.84
N VAL A 153 6.98 0.32 -2.20
CA VAL A 153 5.96 0.78 -1.25
C VAL A 153 4.75 -0.15 -1.34
N PHE A 154 4.29 -0.62 -0.18
CA PHE A 154 3.17 -1.54 -0.07
C PHE A 154 1.93 -0.82 0.48
N PHE A 155 0.78 -1.12 -0.12
CA PHE A 155 -0.52 -0.59 0.28
C PHE A 155 -1.51 -1.73 0.48
N GLY A 156 -2.34 -1.63 1.51
CA GLY A 156 -3.34 -2.63 1.79
C GLY A 156 -3.88 -2.55 3.21
N SER A 157 -4.08 -3.71 3.83
CA SER A 157 -4.63 -3.82 5.19
C SER A 157 -3.97 -4.94 5.99
N GLU A 158 -4.19 -4.92 7.30
CA GLU A 158 -3.80 -6.04 8.16
C GLU A 158 -4.58 -7.30 7.75
N ALA A 159 -3.86 -8.40 7.61
CA ALA A 159 -4.46 -9.71 7.41
C ALA A 159 -5.18 -10.07 8.71
N VAL A 160 -6.51 -10.03 8.70
CA VAL A 160 -7.31 -10.51 9.83
C VAL A 160 -7.06 -12.01 9.95
N ALA A 161 -6.12 -12.38 10.82
CA ALA A 161 -5.95 -13.76 11.21
C ALA A 161 -7.26 -14.18 11.86
N GLY A 162 -7.96 -15.15 11.27
CA GLY A 162 -9.12 -15.76 11.91
C GLY A 162 -8.70 -16.20 13.31
N VAL A 163 -9.18 -15.49 14.32
CA VAL A 163 -9.07 -15.93 15.72
C VAL A 163 -9.62 -17.35 15.74
N PRO A 164 -8.96 -18.32 16.40
CA PRO A 164 -9.51 -19.67 16.54
C PRO A 164 -10.96 -19.55 17.00
N GLU A 165 -11.86 -19.86 16.09
CA GLU A 165 -13.24 -19.39 16.15
C GLU A 165 -13.95 -19.89 17.42
N PRO A 166 -15.09 -19.28 17.83
CA PRO A 166 -15.93 -19.73 18.95
C PRO A 166 -16.21 -21.25 18.99
N ALA A 167 -16.04 -21.97 17.88
CA ALA A 167 -16.03 -23.43 17.84
C ALA A 167 -14.99 -24.08 18.78
N THR A 168 -13.80 -23.49 18.95
CA THR A 168 -12.75 -24.03 19.84
C THR A 168 -13.20 -23.96 21.29
N TRP A 169 -13.71 -22.80 21.71
CA TRP A 169 -14.31 -22.62 23.03
C TRP A 169 -15.55 -23.48 23.21
N GLY A 170 -16.39 -23.59 22.17
CA GLY A 170 -17.55 -24.47 22.13
C GLY A 170 -17.19 -25.94 22.33
N MET A 171 -16.11 -26.41 21.69
CA MET A 171 -15.60 -27.79 21.83
C MET A 171 -14.99 -28.02 23.22
N MET A 172 -14.31 -27.04 23.81
CA MET A 172 -13.81 -27.14 25.19
C MET A 172 -14.97 -27.20 26.19
N ILE A 173 -15.97 -26.32 26.07
CA ILE A 173 -17.16 -26.30 26.92
C ILE A 173 -17.98 -27.58 26.74
N ALA A 174 -18.17 -28.03 25.51
CA ALA A 174 -18.86 -29.28 25.21
C ALA A 174 -18.12 -30.49 25.80
N GLY A 175 -16.79 -30.54 25.65
CA GLY A 175 -15.95 -31.59 26.23
C GLY A 175 -16.07 -31.68 27.75
N VAL A 176 -15.96 -30.53 28.45
CA VAL A 176 -16.11 -30.46 29.91
C VAL A 176 -17.55 -30.77 30.34
N GLY A 177 -18.54 -30.26 29.61
CA GLY A 177 -19.97 -30.52 29.87
C GLY A 177 -20.32 -32.00 29.73
N MET A 178 -19.84 -32.67 28.69
CA MET A 178 -20.02 -34.11 28.48
C MET A 178 -19.33 -34.93 29.58
N ALA A 179 -18.09 -34.59 29.94
CA ALA A 179 -17.37 -35.27 31.02
C ALA A 179 -18.10 -35.13 32.37
N GLY A 180 -18.52 -33.90 32.71
CA GLY A 180 -19.30 -33.63 33.93
C GLY A 180 -20.65 -34.34 33.95
N GLY A 181 -21.37 -34.36 32.82
CA GLY A 181 -22.64 -35.07 32.67
C GLY A 181 -22.49 -36.59 32.85
N ALA A 182 -21.44 -37.18 32.28
CA ALA A 182 -21.13 -38.60 32.43
C ALA A 182 -20.86 -38.98 33.90
N LEU A 183 -20.10 -38.14 34.62
CA LEU A 183 -19.82 -38.35 36.05
C LEU A 183 -21.08 -38.24 36.92
N ARG A 184 -21.96 -37.26 36.65
CA ARG A 184 -23.24 -37.12 37.37
C ARG A 184 -24.17 -38.32 37.15
N ARG A 185 -24.26 -38.84 35.92
CA ARG A 185 -25.09 -40.02 35.60
C ARG A 185 -24.65 -41.28 36.36
N ARG A 186 -23.34 -41.47 36.56
CA ARG A 186 -22.79 -42.63 37.30
C ARG A 186 -23.14 -42.60 38.79
N ARG A 187 -23.02 -41.43 39.44
CA ARG A 187 -23.35 -41.28 40.88
C ARG A 187 -24.83 -41.55 41.18
N ALA A 188 -25.74 -41.07 40.33
CA ALA A 188 -27.18 -41.32 40.49
C ALA A 188 -27.54 -42.81 40.48
N ARG A 189 -26.86 -43.62 39.64
CA ARG A 189 -27.05 -45.08 39.60
C ARG A 189 -26.52 -45.82 40.82
N GLN A 190 -25.51 -45.27 41.50
CA GLN A 190 -24.96 -45.89 42.71
C GLN A 190 -25.86 -45.67 43.94
N GLN A 191 -26.51 -44.51 44.06
CA GLN A 191 -27.43 -44.21 45.16
C GLN A 191 -28.64 -45.15 45.19
N LEU A 192 -29.17 -45.53 44.02
CA LEU A 192 -30.29 -46.46 43.91
C LEU A 192 -29.94 -47.92 44.29
N ARG A 193 -28.66 -48.28 44.32
CA ARG A 193 -28.23 -49.64 44.70
C ARG A 193 -28.10 -49.87 46.20
N PHE A 194 -27.99 -48.81 47.01
CA PHE A 194 -27.89 -48.91 48.47
C PHE A 194 -29.23 -48.76 49.19
N ALA A 195 -30.31 -48.41 48.48
CA ALA A 195 -31.65 -48.26 49.05
C ALA A 195 -32.56 -49.49 48.83
N ALA A 196 -32.05 -50.57 48.23
CA ALA A 196 -32.79 -51.80 47.93
C ALA A 196 -32.24 -53.04 48.68
N ALA A 197 -31.55 -52.84 49.80
CA ALA A 197 -31.04 -53.89 50.68
C ALA A 197 -31.77 -53.84 52.03
#